data_AF-M4E6F2-F1
#
_entry.id   AF-M4E6F2-F1
#
_cell.length_a   1.000
_cell.length_b   1.000
_cell.length_c   1.000
_cell.angle_alpha   90.00
_cell.angle_beta   90.00
_cell.angle_gamma   90.00
#
_symmetry.space_group_name_H-M   'P 1'
#
loop_
_entity.id
_entity.type
_entity.pdbx_description
1 polymer ?
#
loop_
_entity_poly.entity_id
_entity_poly.type
_entity_poly.pdbx_seq_one_letter_code
_entity_poly.pdbx_strand_id
1 'polypeptide(L)'
;MSRCSAVDNNMDADDELKSCSCSFCLKAAYIWSDLHYQDIKGRLSVLKKSQKEASSLIRRNGKGRPTDVYGSENSNNSTNVEFDVMGQWTSLFLNMEGILARESSHLQDSFVTMKELRENCKIDLERATKTPQQNNT
;
A
#
# COMPACT_ATOMS: atom_id res chain seq x y z
N MET A 1 -13.16 -25.69 -22.48
CA MET A 1 -12.43 -24.42 -22.29
C MET A 1 -11.20 -24.45 -23.18
N SER A 2 -11.16 -23.64 -24.24
CA SER A 2 -9.98 -23.56 -25.12
C SER A 2 -8.84 -22.86 -24.36
N ARG A 3 -7.66 -23.48 -24.30
CA ARG A 3 -6.44 -22.87 -23.71
C ARG A 3 -5.95 -21.76 -24.66
N CYS A 4 -5.35 -20.65 -24.17
CA CYS A 4 -4.56 -19.78 -25.09
C CYS A 4 -3.42 -20.64 -25.62
N SER A 5 -3.42 -20.92 -26.91
CA SER A 5 -2.22 -21.36 -27.60
C SER A 5 -1.30 -20.14 -27.72
N ALA A 6 -0.36 -20.01 -26.81
CA ALA A 6 0.81 -19.18 -27.06
C ALA A 6 1.54 -19.84 -28.25
N VAL A 7 1.65 -19.11 -29.36
CA VAL A 7 2.31 -19.56 -30.59
C VAL A 7 3.81 -19.69 -30.34
N ASP A 8 4.34 -20.84 -30.73
CA ASP A 8 5.71 -21.26 -31.02
C ASP A 8 6.91 -20.74 -30.21
N ASN A 9 7.68 -21.72 -29.72
CA ASN A 9 8.99 -21.60 -29.10
C ASN A 9 10.07 -21.13 -30.11
N ASN A 10 10.06 -19.86 -30.50
CA ASN A 10 11.27 -19.20 -31.00
C ASN A 10 11.56 -17.99 -30.13
N MET A 11 12.57 -18.16 -29.27
CA MET A 11 13.11 -17.16 -28.36
C MET A 11 13.70 -15.98 -29.16
N ASP A 12 13.00 -14.85 -29.14
CA ASP A 12 13.63 -13.55 -28.94
C ASP A 12 12.98 -12.95 -27.69
N ALA A 13 13.77 -12.83 -26.63
CA ALA A 13 13.32 -12.53 -25.27
C ALA A 13 12.84 -11.09 -25.04
N ASP A 14 12.51 -10.37 -26.11
CA ASP A 14 12.11 -8.96 -26.12
C ASP A 14 10.74 -8.73 -26.78
N ASP A 15 10.09 -9.78 -27.30
CA ASP A 15 8.72 -9.69 -27.82
C ASP A 15 7.76 -9.72 -26.62
N GLU A 16 7.64 -8.54 -26.00
CA GLU A 16 6.54 -8.02 -25.19
C GLU A 16 5.38 -9.03 -25.12
N LEU A 17 5.23 -9.72 -23.98
CA LEU A 17 4.20 -10.74 -23.73
C LEU A 17 2.90 -10.35 -24.45
N LYS A 18 2.67 -10.92 -25.65
CA LYS A 18 1.57 -10.50 -26.50
C LYS A 18 0.30 -10.56 -25.67
N SER A 19 -0.39 -9.42 -25.54
CA SER A 19 -1.56 -9.29 -24.71
C SER A 19 -2.65 -10.28 -25.20
N CYS A 20 -2.87 -11.39 -24.47
CA CYS A 20 -3.92 -12.34 -24.82
C CYS A 20 -5.26 -11.76 -24.35
N SER A 21 -6.13 -11.34 -25.28
CA SER A 21 -7.49 -10.85 -25.00
C SER A 21 -8.52 -11.97 -24.86
N CYS A 22 -8.06 -13.20 -24.59
CA CYS A 22 -8.93 -14.37 -24.47
C CYS A 22 -9.81 -14.29 -23.21
N SER A 23 -11.00 -14.90 -23.22
CA SER A 23 -11.89 -14.89 -22.04
C SER A 23 -11.21 -15.42 -20.77
N PHE A 24 -10.40 -16.47 -20.87
CA PHE A 24 -9.64 -17.00 -19.72
C PHE A 24 -8.62 -16.00 -19.17
N CYS A 25 -7.93 -15.29 -20.06
CA CYS A 25 -6.86 -14.34 -19.78
C CYS A 25 -7.41 -13.07 -19.17
N LEU A 26 -8.52 -12.57 -19.72
CA LEU A 26 -9.27 -11.44 -19.16
C LEU A 26 -9.81 -11.77 -17.78
N LYS A 27 -10.33 -12.99 -17.56
CA LYS A 27 -10.74 -13.44 -16.21
C LYS A 27 -9.56 -13.48 -15.25
N ALA A 28 -8.43 -14.06 -15.67
CA ALA A 28 -7.22 -14.13 -14.83
C ALA A 28 -6.71 -12.72 -14.49
N ALA A 29 -6.61 -11.83 -15.48
CA ALA A 29 -6.20 -10.44 -15.30
C ALA A 29 -7.14 -9.66 -14.37
N TYR A 30 -8.46 -9.84 -14.51
CA TYR A 30 -9.43 -9.25 -13.60
C TYR A 30 -9.28 -9.77 -12.16
N ILE A 31 -9.14 -11.08 -11.97
CA ILE A 31 -8.96 -11.67 -10.62
C ILE A 31 -7.66 -11.17 -9.99
N TRP A 32 -6.56 -11.13 -10.75
CA TRP A 32 -5.27 -10.63 -10.26
C TRP A 32 -5.35 -9.15 -9.90
N SER A 33 -5.88 -8.30 -10.78
CA SER A 33 -6.04 -6.87 -10.49
C SER A 33 -6.95 -6.61 -9.30
N ASP A 34 -8.04 -7.37 -9.13
CA ASP A 34 -8.91 -7.29 -7.95
C ASP A 34 -8.17 -7.70 -6.67
N LEU A 35 -7.41 -8.80 -6.68
CA LEU A 35 -6.61 -9.24 -5.53
C LEU A 35 -5.58 -8.18 -5.12
N HIS A 36 -4.84 -7.62 -6.08
CA HIS A 36 -3.88 -6.55 -5.83
C HIS A 36 -4.56 -5.28 -5.29
N TYR A 37 -5.72 -4.91 -5.84
CA TYR A 37 -6.52 -3.80 -5.34
C TYR A 37 -6.93 -4.00 -3.87
N GLN A 38 -7.37 -5.21 -3.50
CA GLN A 38 -7.73 -5.52 -2.11
C GLN A 38 -6.51 -5.52 -1.17
N ASP A 39 -5.38 -6.04 -1.60
CA ASP A 39 -4.12 -6.00 -0.83
C ASP A 39 -3.74 -4.56 -0.50
N ILE A 40 -3.63 -3.70 -1.51
CA ILE A 40 -3.26 -2.29 -1.32
C ILE A 40 -4.27 -1.58 -0.43
N LYS A 41 -5.57 -1.83 -0.62
CA LYS A 41 -6.63 -1.27 0.23
C LYS A 41 -6.45 -1.68 1.69
N GLY A 42 -6.13 -2.95 1.95
CA GLY A 42 -5.85 -3.47 3.28
C GLY A 42 -4.61 -2.82 3.90
N ARG A 43 -3.51 -2.75 3.16
CA ARG A 43 -2.27 -2.09 3.58
C ARG A 43 -2.47 -0.63 3.93
N LEU A 44 -3.20 0.14 3.11
CA LEU A 44 -3.54 1.53 3.39
C LEU A 44 -4.34 1.69 4.68
N SER A 45 -5.25 0.76 4.99
CA SER A 45 -6.04 0.77 6.22
C SER A 45 -5.16 0.59 7.46
N VAL A 46 -4.26 -0.40 7.42
CA VAL A 46 -3.29 -0.66 8.50
C VAL A 46 -2.35 0.52 8.67
N LEU A 47 -1.84 1.07 7.56
CA LEU A 47 -0.90 2.18 7.58
C LEU A 47 -1.51 3.45 8.19
N LYS A 48 -2.76 3.78 7.83
CA LYS A 48 -3.52 4.89 8.45
C LYS A 48 -3.72 4.70 9.94
N LYS A 49 -3.90 3.45 10.39
CA LYS A 49 -3.97 3.13 11.83
C LYS A 49 -2.62 3.36 12.50
N SER A 50 -1.53 2.82 11.95
CA SER A 50 -0.17 3.00 12.48
C SER A 50 0.23 4.47 12.56
N GLN A 51 -0.14 5.27 11.55
CA GLN A 51 0.13 6.71 11.55
C GLN A 51 -0.58 7.41 12.71
N LYS A 52 -1.88 7.14 12.93
CA LYS A 52 -2.63 7.69 14.06
C LYS A 52 -2.03 7.32 15.41
N GLU A 53 -1.56 6.08 15.55
CA GLU A 53 -0.90 5.60 16.77
C GLU A 53 0.41 6.35 17.01
N ALA A 54 1.26 6.49 15.99
CA ALA A 54 2.50 7.26 16.07
C ALA A 54 2.24 8.73 16.45
N SER A 55 1.32 9.42 15.76
CA SER A 55 0.98 10.81 16.08
C SER A 55 0.38 10.95 17.49
N SER A 56 -0.36 9.95 17.98
CA SER A 56 -0.88 9.94 19.34
C SER A 56 0.22 9.80 20.40
N LEU A 57 1.25 8.99 20.14
CA LEU A 57 2.41 8.84 21.02
C LEU A 57 3.23 10.14 21.08
N ILE A 58 3.48 10.78 19.93
CA ILE A 58 4.15 12.08 19.86
C ILE A 58 3.39 13.12 20.72
N ARG A 59 2.07 13.21 20.55
CA ARG A 59 1.24 14.17 21.31
C ARG A 59 1.24 13.89 22.81
N ARG A 60 1.21 12.61 23.23
CA ARG A 60 1.24 12.23 24.64
C ARG A 60 2.55 12.66 25.31
N ASN A 61 3.67 12.45 24.63
CA ASN A 61 5.00 12.82 25.13
C ASN A 61 5.21 14.34 25.12
N GLY A 62 4.63 15.08 24.16
CA GLY A 62 4.71 16.53 24.11
C GLY A 62 3.90 17.28 25.19
N LYS A 63 2.91 16.63 25.83
CA LYS A 63 2.01 17.26 26.81
C LYS A 63 2.43 17.04 28.27
N GLY A 64 3.53 16.31 28.51
CA GLY A 64 4.03 15.98 29.84
C GLY A 64 5.15 16.91 30.33
N ARG A 65 4.80 18.12 30.77
CA ARG A 65 5.56 18.79 31.85
C ARG A 65 4.58 19.47 32.81
N PRO A 66 4.46 19.00 34.06
CA PRO A 66 4.08 19.86 35.17
C PRO A 66 5.23 20.84 35.40
N THR A 67 4.94 22.13 35.24
CA THR A 67 5.73 23.21 35.82
C THR A 67 5.53 23.14 37.33
N ASP A 68 6.28 22.29 38.02
CA ASP A 68 6.49 22.36 39.48
C ASP A 68 7.39 21.19 39.90
N VAL A 69 8.65 21.47 40.21
CA VAL A 69 9.32 20.98 41.44
C VAL A 69 10.54 21.88 41.66
N TYR A 70 10.39 22.85 42.54
CA TYR A 70 11.52 23.45 43.26
C TYR A 70 12.12 22.38 44.19
N GLY A 71 13.44 22.16 44.10
CA GLY A 71 14.26 21.61 45.18
C GLY A 71 14.64 20.12 45.09
N SER A 72 15.78 19.81 44.48
CA SER A 72 16.71 18.77 44.97
C SER A 72 17.99 18.77 44.12
N GLU A 73 19.14 19.12 44.71
CA GLU A 73 20.46 19.20 44.05
C GLU A 73 21.01 17.85 43.55
N ASN A 74 20.36 16.72 43.85
CA ASN A 74 20.71 15.40 43.32
C ASN A 74 19.90 14.99 42.06
N SER A 75 19.00 15.88 41.60
CA SER A 75 18.05 15.68 40.50
C SER A 75 18.63 15.97 39.10
N ASN A 76 19.72 16.75 39.04
CA ASN A 76 20.22 17.33 37.80
C ASN A 76 20.73 16.29 36.78
N ASN A 77 21.27 15.16 37.26
CA ASN A 77 21.76 14.10 36.38
C ASN A 77 20.61 13.21 35.88
N SER A 78 19.63 12.91 36.75
CA SER A 78 18.44 12.11 36.39
C SER A 78 17.55 12.83 35.39
N THR A 79 17.28 14.11 35.62
CA THR A 79 16.43 14.95 34.75
C THR A 79 17.05 15.19 33.37
N ASN A 80 18.38 15.30 33.27
CA ASN A 80 19.07 15.38 31.99
C ASN A 80 18.98 14.08 31.18
N VAL A 81 19.14 12.93 31.85
CA VAL A 81 18.99 11.61 31.20
C VAL A 81 17.55 11.38 30.74
N GLU A 82 16.55 11.72 31.55
CA GLU A 82 15.14 11.63 31.17
C GLU A 82 14.79 12.54 29.98
N PHE A 83 15.37 13.74 29.94
CA PHE A 83 15.17 14.67 28.82
C PHE A 83 15.81 14.16 27.53
N ASP A 84 17.03 13.62 27.59
CA ASP A 84 17.72 13.03 26.44
C ASP A 84 16.95 11.80 25.90
N VAL A 85 16.54 10.89 26.79
CA VAL A 85 15.74 9.71 26.42
C VAL A 85 14.43 10.13 25.77
N MET A 86 13.73 11.13 26.30
CA MET A 86 12.49 11.62 25.72
C MET A 86 12.70 12.35 24.39
N GLY A 87 13.82 13.05 24.22
CA GLY A 87 14.25 13.60 22.93
C GLY A 87 14.48 12.51 21.88
N GLN A 88 15.18 11.43 22.26
CA GLN A 88 15.43 10.27 21.39
C GLN A 88 14.12 9.59 20.98
N TRP A 89 13.21 9.31 21.92
CA TRP A 89 11.89 8.74 21.61
C TRP A 89 11.09 9.64 20.66
N THR A 90 11.10 10.96 20.90
CA THR A 90 10.40 11.91 20.03
C THR A 90 10.96 11.87 18.61
N SER A 91 12.29 11.88 18.47
CA SER A 91 12.95 11.79 17.16
C SER A 91 12.63 10.48 16.42
N LEU A 92 12.57 9.35 17.14
CA LEU A 92 12.19 8.04 16.60
C LEU A 92 10.76 8.06 16.06
N PHE A 93 9.80 8.57 16.84
CA PHE A 93 8.41 8.62 16.41
C PHE A 93 8.17 9.58 15.24
N LEU A 94 8.88 10.73 15.20
CA LEU A 94 8.85 11.64 14.05
C LEU A 94 9.42 10.98 12.78
N ASN A 95 10.51 10.23 12.91
CA ASN A 95 11.08 9.49 11.79
C ASN A 95 10.09 8.44 11.27
N MET A 96 9.46 7.68 12.18
CA MET A 96 8.43 6.70 11.85
C MET A 96 7.24 7.36 11.14
N GLU A 97 6.73 8.50 11.63
CA GLU A 97 5.65 9.25 10.98
C GLU A 97 6.02 9.65 9.55
N GLY A 98 7.25 10.12 9.33
CA GLY A 98 7.77 10.45 8.01
C GLY A 98 7.86 9.24 7.06
N ILE A 99 8.32 8.08 7.56
CA ILE A 99 8.35 6.82 6.78
C ILE A 99 6.93 6.40 6.41
N LEU A 100 6.01 6.39 7.37
CA LEU A 100 4.61 6.00 7.16
C LEU A 100 3.92 6.94 6.16
N ALA A 101 4.18 8.24 6.20
CA ALA A 101 3.63 9.20 5.25
C ALA A 101 4.10 8.94 3.81
N ARG A 102 5.40 8.66 3.62
CA ARG A 102 5.95 8.34 2.29
C ARG A 102 5.38 7.04 1.74
N GLU A 103 5.35 5.97 2.55
CA GLU A 103 4.74 4.70 2.16
C GLU A 103 3.25 4.88 1.85
N SER A 104 2.54 5.74 2.59
CA SER A 104 1.13 6.01 2.34
C SER A 104 0.91 6.70 1.00
N SER A 105 1.76 7.66 0.64
CA SER A 105 1.67 8.33 -0.66
C SER A 105 1.90 7.32 -1.79
N HIS A 106 2.98 6.54 -1.69
CA HIS A 106 3.33 5.54 -2.70
C HIS A 106 2.23 4.48 -2.88
N LEU A 107 1.67 3.99 -1.77
CA LEU A 107 0.54 3.05 -1.83
C LEU A 107 -0.74 3.71 -2.36
N GLN A 108 -0.96 5.00 -2.10
CA GLN A 108 -2.12 5.73 -2.61
C GLN A 108 -2.05 5.88 -4.14
N ASP A 109 -0.87 6.16 -4.68
CA ASP A 109 -0.64 6.21 -6.13
C ASP A 109 -0.87 4.83 -6.76
N SER A 110 -0.26 3.78 -6.19
CA SER A 110 -0.46 2.40 -6.63
C SER A 110 -1.94 1.97 -6.56
N PHE A 111 -2.66 2.39 -5.52
CA PHE A 111 -4.09 2.12 -5.36
C PHE A 111 -4.93 2.70 -6.51
N VAL A 112 -4.61 3.92 -6.95
CA VAL A 112 -5.30 4.56 -8.08
C VAL A 112 -5.03 3.79 -9.37
N THR A 113 -3.78 3.46 -9.66
CA THR A 113 -3.39 2.66 -10.83
C THR A 113 -4.09 1.30 -10.84
N MET A 114 -4.10 0.59 -9.71
CA MET A 114 -4.73 -0.72 -9.61
C MET A 114 -6.25 -0.66 -9.73
N LYS A 115 -6.88 0.40 -9.21
CA LYS A 115 -8.33 0.64 -9.37
C LYS A 115 -8.69 0.82 -10.85
N GLU A 116 -7.90 1.59 -11.60
CA GLU A 116 -8.09 1.79 -13.03
C GLU A 116 -7.89 0.49 -13.81
N LEU A 117 -6.77 -0.20 -13.58
CA LEU A 117 -6.48 -1.48 -14.25
C LEU A 117 -7.60 -2.50 -14.02
N ARG A 118 -8.07 -2.63 -12.78
CA ARG A 118 -9.17 -3.52 -12.41
C ARG A 118 -10.45 -3.20 -13.18
N GLU A 119 -10.80 -1.92 -13.31
CA GLU A 119 -12.00 -1.52 -14.04
C GLU A 119 -11.85 -1.76 -15.54
N ASN A 120 -10.67 -1.51 -16.11
CA ASN A 120 -10.36 -1.82 -17.51
C ASN A 120 -10.50 -3.32 -17.78
N CYS A 121 -9.90 -4.18 -16.95
CA CYS A 121 -10.04 -5.63 -17.06
C CYS A 121 -11.49 -6.09 -16.96
N LYS A 122 -12.28 -5.45 -16.09
CA LYS A 122 -13.71 -5.75 -15.95
C LYS A 122 -14.49 -5.38 -17.21
N ILE A 123 -14.28 -4.18 -17.75
CA ILE A 123 -14.92 -3.72 -18.99
C ILE A 123 -14.58 -4.66 -20.15
N ASP A 124 -13.32 -5.03 -20.31
CA ASP A 124 -12.88 -5.90 -21.39
C ASP A 124 -13.43 -7.33 -21.24
N LEU A 125 -13.50 -7.84 -20.01
CA LEU A 125 -14.16 -9.10 -19.74
C LEU A 125 -15.65 -9.06 -20.10
N GLU A 126 -16.36 -8.00 -19.73
CA GLU A 126 -17.77 -7.83 -20.09
C GLU A 126 -17.96 -7.77 -21.61
N ARG A 127 -17.11 -7.04 -22.34
CA ARG A 127 -17.13 -6.97 -23.81
C ARG A 127 -16.92 -8.34 -24.46
N ALA A 128 -15.95 -9.11 -23.96
CA ALA A 128 -15.66 -10.45 -24.44
C ALA A 128 -16.76 -11.47 -24.13
N THR A 129 -17.58 -11.24 -23.09
CA THR A 129 -18.73 -12.10 -22.78
C THR A 129 -20.01 -11.74 -23.54
N LYS A 130 -20.14 -10.49 -24.01
CA LYS A 130 -21.31 -9.98 -24.75
C LYS A 130 -21.23 -10.21 -26.27
N THR A 131 -20.09 -10.65 -26.80
CA THR A 131 -19.94 -10.97 -28.22
C THR A 131 -20.69 -12.28 -28.52
N PRO A 132 -21.69 -12.30 -29.43
CA PRO A 132 -22.40 -13.52 -29.78
C PRO A 132 -21.41 -14.50 -30.39
N GLN A 133 -21.39 -15.74 -29.90
CA GLN A 133 -20.91 -16.86 -30.70
C GLN A 133 -21.77 -16.86 -31.97
N GLN A 134 -21.23 -16.39 -33.08
CA GLN A 134 -21.78 -16.74 -34.39
C GLN A 134 -21.59 -18.25 -34.53
N ASN A 135 -22.66 -18.97 -34.20
CA ASN A 135 -22.80 -20.39 -34.44
C ASN A 135 -22.82 -20.58 -35.96
N ASN A 136 -21.70 -21.00 -36.53
CA ASN A 136 -21.64 -21.49 -37.90
C ASN A 136 -22.45 -22.79 -37.95
N THR A 137 -23.62 -22.73 -38.59
CA THR A 137 -24.35 -23.90 -39.09
C THR A 137 -23.98 -24.10 -40.55
#